data_AF-A0A1S2NYC2-F1
#
_entry.id   AF-A0A1S2NYC2-F1
#
_cell.length_a   1.000
_cell.length_b   1.000
_cell.length_c   1.000
_cell.angle_alpha   90.00
_cell.angle_beta   90.00
_cell.angle_gamma   90.00
#
_symmetry.space_group_name_H-M   'P 1'
#
loop_
_entity.id
_entity.type
_entity.pdbx_description
1 polymer ?
#
loop_
_entity_poly.entity_id
_entity_poly.type
_entity_poly.pdbx_seq_one_letter_code
_entity_poly.pdbx_strand_id
1 'polypeptide(L)'
;MPRIASETGLHVDTVRTWRGRFVVGALAAPADRKRSGRPFSFTPLQAAEVKALACQLPAETETPLSRWSCPELAREVAARSLTGPVSASTVSGG
;
A
#
# COMPACT_ATOMS: atom_id res chain seq x y z
N MET A 1 20.43 -29.22 -6.86
CA MET A 1 19.67 -28.02 -6.43
C MET A 1 19.96 -27.54 -5.01
N PRO A 2 20.27 -28.38 -4.00
CA PRO A 2 20.54 -27.87 -2.65
C PRO A 2 21.82 -27.04 -2.57
N ARG A 3 22.78 -27.22 -3.49
CA ARG A 3 24.02 -26.44 -3.55
C ARG A 3 23.80 -24.93 -3.72
N ILE A 4 22.95 -24.51 -4.66
CA ILE A 4 22.66 -23.08 -4.86
C ILE A 4 21.92 -22.54 -3.63
N ALA A 5 20.95 -23.30 -3.10
CA ALA A 5 20.24 -22.94 -1.88
C ALA A 5 21.18 -22.79 -0.67
N SER A 6 22.16 -23.68 -0.51
CA SER A 6 23.16 -23.60 0.56
C SER A 6 24.16 -22.47 0.35
N GLU A 7 24.58 -22.20 -0.89
CA GLU A 7 25.52 -21.11 -1.20
C GLU A 7 24.86 -19.73 -1.05
N THR A 8 23.56 -19.61 -1.32
CA THR A 8 22.82 -18.34 -1.19
C THR A 8 22.08 -18.20 0.15
N GLY A 9 22.06 -19.24 0.98
CA GLY A 9 21.26 -19.27 2.23
C GLY A 9 19.75 -19.17 2.00
N LEU A 10 19.25 -19.49 0.80
CA LEU A 10 17.83 -19.37 0.44
C LEU A 10 17.14 -20.73 0.52
N HIS A 11 15.84 -20.73 0.82
CA HIS A 11 15.05 -21.96 0.78
C HIS A 11 15.02 -22.56 -0.64
N VAL A 12 15.02 -23.89 -0.73
CA VAL A 12 15.04 -24.62 -2.01
C VAL A 12 13.90 -24.20 -2.94
N ASP A 13 12.73 -23.89 -2.39
CA ASP A 13 11.56 -23.45 -3.18
C ASP A 13 11.71 -22.04 -3.75
N THR A 14 12.44 -21.15 -3.07
CA THR A 14 12.80 -19.83 -3.60
C THR A 14 13.71 -20.01 -4.83
N VAL A 15 14.73 -20.88 -4.72
CA VAL A 15 15.64 -21.18 -5.83
C VAL A 15 14.90 -21.84 -7.01
N ARG A 16 13.97 -22.77 -6.74
CA ARG A 16 13.10 -23.36 -7.77
C ARG A 16 12.27 -22.32 -8.49
N THR A 17 11.64 -21.42 -7.75
CA THR A 17 10.82 -20.34 -8.30
C THR A 17 11.65 -19.41 -9.20
N TRP A 18 12.82 -19.00 -8.74
CA TRP A 18 13.72 -18.12 -9.50
C TRP A 18 14.22 -18.78 -10.78
N ARG A 19 14.59 -20.06 -10.72
CA ARG A 19 14.96 -20.82 -11.92
C ARG A 19 13.83 -20.93 -12.93
N GLY A 20 12.60 -21.22 -12.47
CA GLY A 20 11.44 -21.26 -13.35
C GLY A 20 11.22 -19.93 -14.07
N ARG A 21 11.41 -18.81 -13.36
CA ARG A 21 11.35 -17.47 -13.96
C ARG A 21 12.50 -17.23 -14.94
N PHE A 22 13.71 -17.63 -14.60
CA PHE A 22 14.89 -17.45 -15.44
C PHE A 22 14.80 -18.23 -16.76
N VAL A 23 14.27 -19.46 -16.75
CA VAL A 23 14.05 -20.24 -17.98
C VAL A 23 13.10 -19.53 -18.94
N VAL A 24 12.09 -18.84 -18.43
CA VAL A 24 11.06 -18.17 -19.24
C VAL A 24 11.48 -16.75 -19.64
N GLY A 25 12.15 -16.01 -18.75
CA GLY A 25 12.44 -14.58 -18.92
C GLY A 25 13.92 -14.23 -19.12
N ALA A 26 14.84 -15.20 -19.08
CA ALA A 26 16.28 -15.01 -19.15
C ALA A 26 16.75 -13.85 -18.24
N LEU A 27 17.57 -12.93 -18.76
CA LEU A 27 18.07 -11.78 -18.01
C LEU A 27 17.00 -10.76 -17.63
N ALA A 28 15.79 -10.82 -18.21
CA ALA A 28 14.65 -9.99 -17.81
C ALA A 28 13.85 -10.61 -16.64
N ALA A 29 14.08 -11.87 -16.29
CA ALA A 29 13.40 -12.56 -15.19
C ALA A 29 13.60 -11.95 -13.78
N PRO A 30 14.74 -11.29 -13.46
CA PRO A 30 14.93 -10.58 -12.20
C PRO A 30 14.14 -9.27 -12.10
N ALA A 31 13.52 -8.80 -13.20
CA ALA A 31 12.72 -7.59 -13.15
C ALA A 31 11.55 -7.76 -12.19
N ASP A 32 11.31 -6.72 -11.38
CA ASP A 32 10.21 -6.71 -10.44
C ASP A 32 8.90 -6.76 -11.23
N ARG A 33 8.13 -7.85 -11.07
CA ARG A 33 6.83 -7.92 -11.71
C ARG A 33 5.94 -6.84 -11.13
N LYS A 34 5.08 -6.27 -11.98
CA LYS A 34 3.98 -5.42 -11.53
C LYS A 34 3.26 -6.16 -10.40
N ARG A 35 3.42 -5.66 -9.16
CA ARG A 35 2.67 -6.20 -8.03
C ARG A 35 1.21 -6.00 -8.40
N SER A 36 0.43 -7.08 -8.42
CA SER A 36 -1.03 -7.00 -8.53
C SER A 36 -1.61 -6.52 -7.19
N GLY A 37 -1.05 -5.41 -6.67
CA GLY A 37 -1.49 -4.79 -5.44
C GLY A 37 -2.99 -4.54 -5.50
N ARG A 38 -3.61 -4.44 -4.33
CA ARG A 38 -5.04 -4.15 -4.22
C ARG A 38 -5.39 -2.96 -5.13
N PRO A 39 -6.45 -3.04 -5.94
CA PRO A 39 -6.90 -1.92 -6.75
C PRO A 39 -7.01 -0.67 -5.88
N PHE A 40 -6.44 0.43 -6.34
CA PHE A 40 -6.48 1.69 -5.62
C PHE A 40 -7.96 2.10 -5.48
N SER A 41 -8.43 2.16 -4.24
CA SER A 41 -9.85 2.40 -3.91
C SER A 41 -10.22 3.88 -3.90
N PHE A 42 -9.24 4.77 -4.02
CA PHE A 42 -9.43 6.21 -4.09
C PHE A 42 -9.21 6.70 -5.52
N THR A 43 -9.87 7.77 -5.93
CA THR A 43 -9.42 8.52 -7.11
C THR A 43 -8.18 9.34 -6.74
N PRO A 44 -7.34 9.76 -7.72
CA PRO A 44 -6.24 10.68 -7.45
C PRO A 44 -6.69 11.98 -6.75
N LEU A 45 -7.89 12.48 -7.09
CA LEU A 45 -8.50 13.64 -6.46
C LEU A 45 -8.79 13.38 -4.97
N GLN A 46 -9.43 12.26 -4.66
CA GLN A 46 -9.72 11.86 -3.28
C GLN A 46 -8.43 11.71 -2.46
N ALA A 47 -7.38 11.15 -3.05
CA ALA A 47 -6.08 11.04 -2.39
C ALA A 47 -5.43 12.42 -2.11
N ALA A 48 -5.62 13.38 -3.01
CA ALA A 48 -5.15 14.75 -2.81
C ALA A 48 -5.94 15.48 -1.71
N GLU A 49 -7.26 15.31 -1.66
CA GLU A 49 -8.14 15.89 -0.63
C GLU A 49 -7.83 15.32 0.77
N VAL A 50 -7.65 14.00 0.89
CA VAL A 50 -7.26 13.35 2.15
C VAL A 50 -5.90 13.85 2.63
N LYS A 51 -4.93 14.04 1.72
CA LYS A 51 -3.61 14.60 2.07
C LYS A 51 -3.71 16.06 2.51
N ALA A 52 -4.50 16.87 1.80
CA ALA A 52 -4.74 18.26 2.19
C ALA A 52 -5.34 18.34 3.59
N LEU A 53 -6.36 17.52 3.87
CA LEU A 53 -7.00 17.43 5.18
C LEU A 53 -6.01 17.01 6.28
N ALA A 54 -5.19 15.98 6.04
CA ALA A 54 -4.18 15.52 6.99
C ALA A 54 -3.10 16.57 7.28
N CYS A 55 -2.82 17.47 6.33
CA CYS A 55 -1.90 18.59 6.49
C CYS A 55 -2.53 19.82 7.17
N GLN A 56 -3.86 19.92 7.22
CA GLN A 56 -4.56 20.97 7.98
C GLN A 56 -4.51 20.65 9.48
N LEU A 57 -4.29 21.66 10.31
CA LEU A 57 -4.31 21.50 11.78
C LEU A 57 -5.75 21.23 12.23
N PRO A 58 -6.04 20.18 13.03
CA PRO A 58 -7.40 19.93 13.53
C PRO A 58 -7.94 21.05 14.42
N ALA A 59 -7.09 21.98 14.87
CA ALA A 59 -7.46 23.16 15.62
C ALA A 59 -8.48 24.07 14.88
N GLU A 60 -8.56 23.99 13.55
CA GLU A 60 -9.58 24.70 12.76
C GLU A 60 -10.88 23.90 12.61
N THR A 61 -10.91 22.63 13.05
CA THR A 61 -12.02 21.68 12.84
C THR A 61 -12.59 21.22 14.17
N GLU A 62 -13.10 22.12 15.03
CA GLU A 62 -13.91 21.88 16.25
C GLU A 62 -13.55 20.67 17.17
N THR A 63 -12.38 20.07 17.02
CA THR A 63 -11.95 18.86 17.73
C THR A 63 -10.61 19.14 18.40
N PRO A 64 -10.46 18.78 19.69
CA PRO A 64 -9.26 19.06 20.46
C PRO A 64 -8.16 18.04 20.13
N LEU A 65 -7.73 18.00 18.86
CA LEU A 65 -6.71 17.08 18.37
C LEU A 65 -5.48 17.87 17.93
N SER A 66 -4.32 17.54 18.50
CA SER A 66 -3.04 18.15 18.08
C SER A 66 -2.54 17.61 16.74
N ARG A 67 -3.06 16.45 16.32
CA ARG A 67 -2.80 15.81 15.02
C ARG A 67 -4.00 14.95 14.65
N TRP A 68 -4.21 14.79 13.36
CA TRP A 68 -5.11 13.78 12.84
C TRP A 68 -4.57 12.37 13.11
N SER A 69 -5.36 11.50 13.74
CA SER A 69 -5.13 10.04 13.66
C SER A 69 -5.86 9.44 12.45
N CYS A 70 -5.41 8.28 11.97
CA CYS A 70 -6.05 7.54 10.88
C CYS A 70 -7.58 7.37 11.05
N PRO A 71 -8.12 6.94 12.22
CA PRO A 71 -9.56 6.80 12.39
C PRO A 71 -10.31 8.15 12.41
N GLU A 72 -9.67 9.23 12.85
CA GLU A 72 -10.27 10.57 12.84
C GLU A 72 -10.35 11.13 11.41
N LEU A 73 -9.29 10.97 10.62
CA LEU A 73 -9.31 11.31 9.18
C LEU A 73 -10.38 10.51 8.45
N ALA A 74 -10.53 9.22 8.75
CA ALA A 74 -11.55 8.40 8.12
C ALA A 74 -12.97 8.93 8.40
N ARG A 75 -13.24 9.37 9.64
CA ARG A 75 -14.53 9.96 10.02
C ARG A 75 -14.76 11.31 9.34
N GLU A 76 -13.75 12.16 9.31
CA GLU A 76 -13.86 13.50 8.71
C GLU A 76 -14.05 13.44 7.19
N VAL A 77 -13.32 12.55 6.52
CA VAL A 77 -13.46 12.30 5.07
C VAL A 77 -14.87 11.75 4.74
N ALA A 78 -15.41 10.88 5.60
CA ALA A 78 -16.78 10.39 5.47
C ALA A 78 -17.83 11.48 5.75
N ALA A 79 -17.62 12.34 6.76
CA ALA A 79 -18.53 13.43 7.12
C ALA A 79 -18.60 14.51 6.02
N ARG A 80 -17.46 14.85 5.41
CA ARG A 80 -17.39 15.82 4.30
C ARG A 80 -17.86 15.25 2.95
N SER A 81 -18.27 13.98 2.90
CA SER A 81 -18.67 13.29 1.67
C SER A 81 -17.64 13.40 0.53
N LEU A 82 -16.35 13.56 0.88
CA LEU A 82 -15.24 13.65 -0.08
C LEU A 82 -15.00 12.30 -0.77
N THR A 83 -15.63 11.23 -0.28
CA THR A 83 -15.64 9.91 -0.89
C THR A 83 -17.02 9.28 -0.76
N GLY A 84 -17.47 8.52 -1.78
CA GLY A 84 -18.51 7.49 -1.57
C GLY A 84 -18.11 6.51 -0.46
N PRO A 85 -18.99 5.66 0.08
CA PRO A 85 -18.76 4.96 1.35
C PRO A 85 -17.44 4.18 1.37
N VAL A 86 -16.43 4.72 2.08
CA VAL A 86 -15.13 4.08 2.28
C VAL A 86 -15.15 3.36 3.63
N SER A 87 -14.91 2.06 3.61
CA SER A 87 -14.73 1.27 4.83
C SER A 87 -13.41 1.63 5.52
N ALA A 88 -13.46 1.82 6.83
CA ALA A 88 -12.34 2.26 7.69
C ALA A 88 -11.04 1.42 7.54
N SER A 89 -11.15 0.17 7.07
CA SER A 89 -10.01 -0.70 6.74
C SER A 89 -9.10 -0.16 5.63
N THR A 90 -9.56 0.83 4.86
CA THR A 90 -8.84 1.42 3.72
C THR A 90 -7.86 2.51 4.15
N VAL A 91 -8.07 3.11 5.33
CA VAL A 91 -7.21 4.18 5.85
C VAL A 91 -5.97 3.63 6.59
N SER A 92 -5.96 2.33 6.92
CA SER A 92 -4.88 1.69 7.69
C SER A 92 -3.95 0.77 6.88
N GLY A 93 -4.07 0.70 5.55
CA GLY A 93 -3.28 -0.22 4.71
C GLY A 93 -1.93 0.35 4.27
N GLY A 94 -0.86 -0.01 4.98
CA GLY A 94 0.55 0.19 4.58
C GLY A 94 1.13 -0.97 3.78
#